data_AF-A0A4V2JG83-F1
#
_entry.id   AF-A0A4V2JG83-F1
#
_cell.length_a   1.000
_cell.length_b   1.000
_cell.length_c   1.000
_cell.angle_alpha   90.00
_cell.angle_beta   90.00
_cell.angle_gamma   90.00
#
_symmetry.space_group_name_H-M   'P 1'
#
loop_
_entity.id
_entity.type
_entity.pdbx_description
1 polymer ?
#
loop_
_entity_poly.entity_id
_entity_poly.type
_entity_poly.pdbx_seq_one_letter_code
_entity_poly.pdbx_strand_id
1 'polypeptide(L)'
;MILSPDLWLQAGFTSNMFLTVCRHSPVCPIVWTHLFIYFALDMRREFTDLGDHRLLLRGNKILNDLFSRSVHSIRQLTDDDASAKGFYRFLLNERISENELLSNLIGNCKAACSGRYVICFQDTTEI
;
A
#
# COMPACT_ATOMS: atom_id res chain seq x y z
N MET A 1 -24.90 -8.24 -20.18
CA MET A 1 -24.57 -9.66 -20.36
C MET A 1 -23.86 -10.09 -19.09
N ILE A 2 -24.64 -10.42 -18.07
CA ILE A 2 -24.18 -10.77 -16.72
C ILE A 2 -24.19 -12.29 -16.67
N LEU A 3 -23.01 -12.90 -16.52
CA LEU A 3 -22.89 -14.34 -16.32
C LEU A 3 -23.43 -14.69 -14.92
N SER A 4 -24.21 -15.77 -14.89
CA SER A 4 -25.01 -16.27 -13.78
C SER A 4 -24.18 -16.81 -12.60
N PRO A 5 -24.75 -16.88 -11.37
CA PRO A 5 -24.04 -17.19 -10.13
C PRO A 5 -23.90 -18.70 -9.82
N ASP A 6 -24.14 -19.59 -10.77
CA ASP A 6 -24.42 -21.01 -10.47
C ASP A 6 -23.18 -21.93 -10.37
N LEU A 7 -21.97 -21.37 -10.20
CA LEU A 7 -20.74 -22.16 -10.01
C LEU A 7 -20.25 -22.27 -8.56
N TRP A 8 -20.98 -21.70 -7.60
CA TRP A 8 -20.59 -21.72 -6.17
C TRP A 8 -21.02 -22.97 -5.39
N LEU A 9 -21.70 -23.93 -6.02
CA LEU A 9 -22.30 -25.10 -5.37
C LEU A 9 -21.51 -26.42 -5.53
N GLN A 10 -20.21 -26.36 -5.79
CA GLN A 10 -19.32 -27.54 -5.75
C GLN A 10 -18.19 -27.50 -4.72
N ALA A 11 -17.99 -26.38 -4.01
CA ALA A 11 -17.04 -26.30 -2.91
C ALA A 11 -17.80 -26.32 -1.58
N GLY A 12 -18.06 -27.52 -1.05
CA GLY A 12 -18.65 -27.70 0.27
C GLY A 12 -17.80 -27.00 1.34
N PHE A 13 -18.25 -25.84 1.81
CA PHE A 13 -17.74 -25.18 3.01
C PHE A 13 -18.92 -24.92 3.95
N THR A 14 -19.07 -25.83 4.92
CA THR A 14 -19.99 -25.67 6.04
C THR A 14 -19.53 -24.50 6.90
N SER A 15 -20.41 -23.52 7.04
CA SER A 15 -20.35 -22.43 8.00
C SER A 15 -20.38 -22.97 9.43
N ASN A 16 -19.22 -23.33 10.00
CA ASN A 16 -19.04 -23.59 11.45
C ASN A 16 -17.58 -23.78 11.88
N MET A 17 -16.66 -22.91 11.43
CA MET A 17 -15.27 -22.96 11.92
C MET A 17 -14.70 -21.56 12.16
N PHE A 18 -15.46 -20.69 12.82
CA PHE A 18 -14.97 -19.36 13.22
C PHE A 18 -15.03 -19.09 14.73
N LEU A 19 -15.52 -20.02 15.57
CA LEU A 19 -15.74 -19.75 17.01
C LEU A 19 -15.25 -20.83 17.99
N THR A 20 -14.48 -21.84 17.56
CA THR A 20 -14.05 -22.95 18.44
C THR A 20 -12.53 -23.11 18.54
N VAL A 21 -11.77 -22.01 18.56
CA VAL A 21 -10.32 -22.07 18.91
C VAL A 21 -9.98 -21.24 20.16
N CYS A 22 -10.86 -20.34 20.61
CA CYS A 22 -10.52 -19.42 21.71
C CYS A 22 -10.84 -19.92 23.13
N ARG A 23 -11.05 -21.23 23.37
CA ARG A 23 -11.44 -21.68 24.73
C ARG A 23 -10.54 -22.65 25.48
N HIS A 24 -9.46 -23.18 24.92
CA HIS A 24 -8.59 -24.08 25.69
C HIS A 24 -7.13 -24.01 25.23
N SER A 25 -6.36 -23.05 25.77
CA SER A 25 -4.89 -23.12 25.87
C SER A 25 -4.34 -21.90 26.63
N PRO A 26 -3.87 -22.03 27.88
CA PRO A 26 -3.16 -20.97 28.58
C PRO A 26 -1.66 -21.04 28.25
N VAL A 27 -1.29 -20.90 26.97
CA VAL A 27 0.11 -21.01 26.55
C VAL A 27 0.50 -19.83 25.65
N CYS A 28 1.34 -18.98 26.24
CA CYS A 28 2.30 -18.03 25.65
C CYS A 28 1.79 -16.72 25.00
N PRO A 29 2.02 -15.56 25.64
CA PRO A 29 1.80 -14.23 25.03
C PRO A 29 2.87 -13.82 23.99
N ILE A 30 3.83 -14.70 23.68
CA ILE A 30 5.00 -14.38 22.84
C ILE A 30 4.73 -14.61 21.33
N VAL A 31 3.78 -15.47 20.98
CA VAL A 31 3.52 -15.79 19.55
C VAL A 31 2.68 -14.71 18.85
N TRP A 32 1.97 -13.88 19.62
CA TRP A 32 1.10 -12.83 19.09
C TRP A 32 1.86 -11.60 18.58
N THR A 33 3.06 -11.32 19.10
CA THR A 33 3.88 -10.18 18.64
C THR A 33 4.53 -10.45 17.29
N HIS A 34 4.92 -11.70 17.00
CA HIS A 34 5.52 -12.03 15.71
C HIS A 34 4.50 -11.97 14.55
N LEU A 35 3.25 -12.39 14.77
CA LEU A 35 2.24 -12.39 13.71
C LEU A 35 1.83 -10.98 13.27
N PHE A 36 1.79 -10.01 14.20
CA PHE A 36 1.55 -8.60 13.87
C PHE A 36 2.72 -7.95 13.11
N ILE A 37 3.95 -8.41 13.33
CA ILE A 37 5.15 -7.89 12.64
C ILE A 37 5.20 -8.40 11.20
N TYR A 38 4.82 -9.66 10.93
CA TYR A 38 4.89 -10.23 9.58
C TYR A 38 3.89 -9.63 8.58
N PHE A 39 2.74 -9.11 9.03
CA PHE A 39 1.76 -8.50 8.12
C PHE A 39 2.14 -7.09 7.67
N ALA A 40 3.03 -6.40 8.39
CA ALA A 40 3.35 -4.99 8.17
C ALA A 40 4.58 -4.74 7.26
N LEU A 41 5.38 -5.76 6.94
CA LEU A 41 6.76 -5.56 6.44
C LEU A 41 6.97 -5.69 4.92
N ASP A 42 5.97 -6.10 4.15
CA ASP A 42 6.17 -6.41 2.72
C ASP A 42 5.37 -5.50 1.78
N MET A 43 5.31 -4.21 2.08
CA MET A 43 4.93 -3.19 1.11
C MET A 43 6.15 -2.33 0.80
N ARG A 44 6.81 -2.64 -0.32
CA ARG A 44 7.78 -1.70 -0.92
C ARG A 44 6.99 -0.51 -1.47
N ARG A 45 7.33 0.70 -1.02
CA ARG A 45 6.62 1.94 -1.40
C ARG A 45 7.45 2.84 -2.30
N GLU A 46 8.53 2.31 -2.87
CA GLU A 46 9.46 3.05 -3.71
C GLU A 46 9.02 3.02 -5.17
N PHE A 47 9.27 4.09 -5.90
CA PHE A 47 9.22 4.10 -7.36
C PHE A 47 10.40 3.31 -7.91
N THR A 48 10.09 2.40 -8.83
CA THR A 48 11.07 1.47 -9.42
C THR A 48 11.54 1.92 -10.79
N ASP A 49 10.64 2.51 -11.57
CA ASP A 49 10.92 2.96 -12.93
C ASP A 49 10.30 4.33 -13.16
N LEU A 50 11.15 5.27 -13.58
CA LEU A 50 10.83 6.62 -13.99
C LEU A 50 11.84 7.02 -15.07
N GLY A 51 11.41 7.77 -16.08
CA GLY A 51 12.25 8.13 -17.23
C GLY A 51 13.61 8.80 -16.91
N ASP A 52 13.77 9.41 -15.73
CA ASP A 52 15.02 10.01 -15.26
C ASP A 52 15.40 9.49 -13.86
N HIS A 53 16.62 8.95 -13.71
CA HIS A 53 17.10 8.44 -12.41
C HIS A 53 17.12 9.52 -11.30
N ARG A 54 17.40 10.78 -11.67
CA ARG A 54 17.39 11.92 -10.73
C ARG A 54 15.98 12.19 -10.18
N LEU A 55 14.95 11.97 -11.01
CA LEU A 55 13.56 12.10 -10.59
C LEU A 55 13.17 10.93 -9.71
N LEU A 56 13.65 9.72 -10.00
CA LEU A 56 13.44 8.55 -9.16
C LEU A 56 13.97 8.73 -7.74
N LEU A 57 15.23 9.15 -7.59
CA LEU A 57 15.82 9.40 -6.27
C LEU A 57 15.05 10.47 -5.49
N ARG A 58 14.64 11.55 -6.18
CA ARG A 58 13.87 12.63 -5.55
C ARG A 58 12.45 12.19 -5.18
N GLY A 59 11.77 11.45 -6.06
CA GLY A 59 10.43 10.93 -5.84
C GLY A 59 10.39 9.99 -4.65
N ASN A 60 11.38 9.09 -4.54
CA ASN A 60 11.50 8.17 -3.39
C ASN A 60 11.74 8.92 -2.09
N LYS A 61 12.58 9.98 -2.11
CA LYS A 61 12.74 10.85 -0.94
C LYS A 61 11.41 11.50 -0.55
N ILE A 62 10.71 12.10 -1.51
CA ILE A 62 9.42 12.77 -1.29
C ILE A 62 8.36 11.83 -0.71
N LEU A 63 8.24 10.61 -1.26
CA LEU A 63 7.32 9.60 -0.72
C LEU A 63 7.67 9.22 0.72
N ASN A 64 8.95 9.00 1.01
CA ASN A 64 9.38 8.69 2.37
C ASN A 64 9.07 9.83 3.35
N ASP A 65 9.27 11.08 2.93
CA ASP A 65 8.95 12.27 3.74
C ASP A 65 7.43 12.38 3.99
N LEU A 66 6.60 12.13 2.96
CA LEU A 66 5.14 12.11 3.07
C LEU A 66 4.64 11.07 4.08
N PHE A 67 5.14 9.84 4.01
CA PHE A 67 4.69 8.76 4.90
C PHE A 67 5.26 8.87 6.32
N SER A 68 6.45 9.45 6.48
CA SER A 68 7.05 9.58 7.81
C SER A 68 6.42 10.69 8.65
N ARG A 69 5.98 11.78 8.01
CA ARG A 69 5.50 12.97 8.73
C ARG A 69 3.98 13.09 8.82
N SER A 70 3.21 12.37 8.00
CA SER A 70 1.73 12.39 7.99
C SER A 70 1.12 13.81 8.07
N VAL A 71 1.78 14.80 7.44
CA VAL A 71 1.35 16.21 7.43
C VAL A 71 1.05 16.63 5.99
N HIS A 72 0.07 17.51 5.83
CA HIS A 72 -0.47 17.90 4.51
C HIS A 72 0.18 19.16 3.90
N SER A 73 1.11 19.82 4.61
CA SER A 73 1.79 21.03 4.12
C SER A 73 3.22 20.73 3.69
N ILE A 74 3.57 21.09 2.45
CA ILE A 74 4.94 20.93 1.91
C ILE A 74 5.99 21.60 2.81
N ARG A 75 5.67 22.74 3.43
CA ARG A 75 6.59 23.42 4.36
C ARG A 75 6.79 22.69 5.68
N GLN A 76 5.84 21.87 6.11
CA GLN A 76 5.96 21.05 7.32
C GLN A 76 6.60 19.68 6.99
N LEU A 77 6.46 19.21 5.75
CA LEU A 77 7.11 18.02 5.24
C LEU A 77 8.62 18.19 5.04
N THR A 78 9.07 19.42 4.80
CA THR A 78 10.46 19.72 4.44
C THR A 78 11.18 20.49 5.54
N ASP A 79 12.44 20.14 5.80
CA ASP A 79 13.25 20.83 6.82
C ASP A 79 13.93 22.08 6.25
N ASP A 80 14.34 22.03 4.97
CA ASP A 80 15.09 23.08 4.31
C ASP A 80 14.32 23.70 3.13
N ASP A 81 14.54 24.99 2.88
CA ASP A 81 13.96 25.70 1.73
C ASP A 81 14.37 25.09 0.38
N ALA A 82 15.60 24.58 0.28
CA ALA A 82 16.07 23.87 -0.91
C ALA A 82 15.26 22.59 -1.18
N SER A 83 14.88 21.87 -0.11
CA SER A 83 14.07 20.65 -0.22
C SER A 83 12.61 20.98 -0.57
N ALA A 84 12.04 22.04 0.02
CA ALA A 84 10.72 22.56 -0.35
C ALA A 84 10.65 22.92 -1.83
N LYS A 85 11.63 23.68 -2.34
CA LYS A 85 11.73 24.02 -3.77
C LYS A 85 11.89 22.77 -4.65
N GLY A 86 12.67 21.79 -4.19
CA GLY A 86 12.82 20.50 -4.86
C GLY A 86 11.49 19.75 -5.00
N PHE A 87 10.66 19.79 -3.97
CA PHE A 87 9.32 19.20 -3.92
C PHE A 87 8.39 19.86 -4.94
N TYR A 88 8.27 21.19 -4.90
CA TYR A 88 7.43 21.93 -5.87
C TYR A 88 7.88 21.69 -7.32
N ARG A 89 9.18 21.69 -7.58
CA ARG A 89 9.73 21.42 -8.91
C ARG A 89 9.47 20.00 -9.38
N PHE A 90 9.34 19.04 -8.47
CA PHE A 90 9.01 17.66 -8.81
C PHE A 90 7.53 17.55 -9.21
N LEU A 91 6.62 18.14 -8.43
CA LEU A 91 5.19 18.14 -8.73
C LEU A 91 4.83 18.89 -10.02
N LEU A 92 5.53 19.98 -10.32
CA LEU A 92 5.31 20.80 -11.52
C LEU A 92 6.08 20.31 -12.75
N ASN A 93 6.69 19.13 -12.69
CA ASN A 93 7.51 18.63 -13.79
C ASN A 93 6.65 17.95 -14.86
N GLU A 94 6.63 18.51 -16.07
CA GLU A 94 5.88 17.98 -17.21
C GLU A 94 6.34 16.58 -17.67
N ARG A 95 7.58 16.19 -17.34
CA ARG A 95 8.13 14.88 -17.72
C ARG A 95 7.54 13.73 -16.91
N ILE A 96 6.95 14.02 -15.76
CA ILE A 96 6.38 13.02 -14.87
C ILE A 96 4.89 12.97 -15.13
N SER A 97 4.39 11.83 -15.60
CA SER A 97 2.95 11.63 -15.71
C SER A 97 2.39 11.02 -14.42
N GLU A 98 1.21 11.49 -14.02
CA GLU A 98 0.49 10.91 -12.88
C GLU A 98 0.20 9.42 -13.09
N ASN A 99 -0.14 9.03 -14.32
CA ASN A 99 -0.41 7.64 -14.69
C ASN A 99 0.81 6.73 -14.44
N GLU A 100 2.01 7.21 -14.71
CA GLU A 100 3.26 6.47 -14.46
C GLU A 100 3.51 6.28 -12.96
N LEU A 101 3.25 7.31 -12.15
CA LEU A 101 3.31 7.22 -10.69
C LEU A 101 2.29 6.20 -10.15
N LEU A 102 1.03 6.27 -10.61
CA LEU A 102 -0.02 5.33 -10.22
C LEU A 102 0.33 3.91 -10.63
N SER A 103 0.86 3.71 -11.84
CA SER A 103 1.24 2.38 -12.34
C SER A 103 2.32 1.72 -11.47
N ASN A 104 3.31 2.48 -10.99
CA ASN A 104 4.33 2.01 -10.07
C ASN A 104 3.72 1.60 -8.72
N LEU A 105 2.86 2.46 -8.14
CA LEU A 105 2.21 2.18 -6.86
C LEU A 105 1.27 0.97 -6.94
N ILE A 106 0.52 0.83 -8.03
CA ILE A 106 -0.32 -0.33 -8.31
C ILE A 106 0.55 -1.58 -8.48
N GLY A 107 1.70 -1.48 -9.16
CA GLY A 107 2.66 -2.58 -9.29
C GLY A 107 3.14 -3.09 -7.93
N ASN A 108 3.51 -2.18 -7.04
CA ASN A 108 3.89 -2.49 -5.67
C ASN A 108 2.76 -3.16 -4.87
N CYS A 109 1.53 -2.64 -4.99
CA CYS A 109 0.35 -3.22 -4.35
C CYS A 109 0.07 -4.64 -4.86
N LYS A 110 0.12 -4.86 -6.18
CA LYS A 110 -0.06 -6.18 -6.80
C LYS A 110 0.98 -7.18 -6.31
N ALA A 111 2.24 -6.76 -6.20
CA ALA A 111 3.31 -7.59 -5.67
C ALA A 111 3.05 -7.99 -4.22
N ALA A 112 2.62 -7.05 -3.38
CA ALA A 112 2.30 -7.29 -1.97
C ALA A 112 1.08 -8.22 -1.75
N CYS A 113 0.11 -8.18 -2.66
CA CYS A 113 -1.09 -9.02 -2.61
C CYS A 113 -0.89 -10.43 -3.19
N SER A 114 0.23 -10.69 -3.87
CA SER A 114 0.50 -11.98 -4.50
C SER A 114 0.53 -13.12 -3.48
N GLY A 115 -0.21 -14.21 -3.76
CA GLY A 115 -0.25 -15.40 -2.90
C GLY A 115 -1.10 -15.26 -1.63
N ARG A 116 -1.92 -14.20 -1.51
CA ARG A 116 -2.78 -13.94 -0.34
C ARG A 116 -4.24 -13.78 -0.76
N TYR A 117 -5.17 -14.17 0.10
CA TYR A 117 -6.58 -13.80 -0.06
C TYR A 117 -6.75 -12.34 0.38
N VAL A 118 -7.26 -11.50 -0.52
CA VAL A 118 -7.42 -10.07 -0.29
C VAL A 118 -8.88 -9.66 -0.47
N ILE A 119 -9.32 -8.68 0.32
CA ILE A 119 -10.63 -8.05 0.19
C ILE A 119 -10.40 -6.68 -0.46
N CYS A 120 -11.07 -6.44 -1.58
CA CYS A 120 -11.00 -5.16 -2.28
C CYS A 120 -12.17 -4.29 -1.84
N PHE A 121 -11.88 -3.21 -1.14
CA PHE A 121 -12.86 -2.15 -0.87
C PHE A 121 -12.84 -1.17 -2.03
N GLN A 122 -14.01 -0.85 -2.57
CA GLN A 122 -14.17 0.11 -3.67
C GLN A 122 -15.15 1.18 -3.22
N ASP A 123 -14.67 2.42 -3.21
CA ASP A 123 -15.42 3.62 -2.87
C ASP A 123 -15.02 4.76 -3.82
N THR A 124 -15.81 5.83 -3.86
CA THR A 124 -15.56 7.03 -4.69
C THR A 124 -15.60 8.26 -3.80
N THR A 125 -14.58 9.11 -3.90
CA THR A 125 -14.48 10.36 -3.15
C THR A 125 -14.18 11.51 -4.10
N GLU A 126 -14.75 12.68 -3.83
CA GLU A 126 -14.39 13.94 -4.49
C GLU A 126 -13.20 14.60 -3.75
N ILE A 127 -12.29 15.21 -4.50
CA ILE A 127 -11.06 15.86 -4.02
C ILE A 127 -11.16 17.37 -4.23
#